data_AF-A0A5P6VPF1-F1
#
_entry.id   AF-A0A5P6VPF1-F1
#
_cell.length_a   1.000
_cell.length_b   1.000
_cell.length_c   1.000
_cell.angle_alpha   90.00
_cell.angle_beta   90.00
_cell.angle_gamma   90.00
#
_symmetry.space_group_name_H-M   'P 1'
#
loop_
_entity.id
_entity.type
_entity.pdbx_description
1 polymer ?
#
loop_
_entity_poly.entity_id
_entity_poly.type
_entity_poly.pdbx_seq_one_letter_code
_entity_poly.pdbx_strand_id
1 'polypeptide(L)'
;MELNSFYDLYANNLAINMILIVGATAVAFILARLLPMVDYRICEKVGLNIQGGVSRGKRYIFYKWLRRGLLMFAFLLYVFSLIYLTILVRTENPDYLVRNAGFSLFTMTAKGIELPAEEFIEFYLNVMIFIPMGYLVPYLFRWFRRHAIRRTIILCFLVSVTIENIQLITKRGSYDTADVISNTLGGAIGIALFIMRAYTLTNPEWKKDYRNYKRWRRLAKQGLLFPFARRLNVRRVTIKATSEEVVWDFYAKKLGLQLSKFIVPAESKGCQFLFQLGRTQLEIICLNEDVKLPNQAITFSYDNLDTIKAKLEKSDVSFEGFYTDEYTNHRMLKINAPDGVELNLVEL
;
A
#
# COMPACT_ATOMS: atom_id res chain seq x y z
N MET A 1 12.19 5.88 -48.70
CA MET A 1 12.17 7.18 -47.98
C MET A 1 12.15 6.79 -46.52
N GLU A 2 13.32 6.77 -45.90
CA GLU A 2 13.52 6.24 -44.55
C GLU A 2 12.90 7.21 -43.54
N LEU A 3 11.95 6.71 -42.76
CA LEU A 3 11.35 7.44 -41.66
C LEU A 3 12.41 7.51 -40.56
N ASN A 4 12.95 8.69 -40.30
CA ASN A 4 13.79 8.90 -39.14
C ASN A 4 12.94 8.93 -37.86
N SER A 5 12.49 7.74 -37.44
CA SER A 5 12.09 7.47 -36.07
C SER A 5 13.31 7.73 -35.18
N PHE A 6 13.11 8.11 -33.92
CA PHE A 6 14.23 8.26 -32.97
C PHE A 6 14.99 6.98 -32.67
N TYR A 7 14.49 5.88 -33.23
CA TYR A 7 15.18 4.63 -33.28
C TYR A 7 16.17 4.48 -34.45
N ASP A 8 16.40 5.49 -35.29
CA ASP A 8 17.48 5.44 -36.31
C ASP A 8 18.89 5.44 -35.71
N LEU A 9 19.06 5.91 -34.47
CA LEU A 9 20.30 5.71 -33.72
C LEU A 9 20.51 4.22 -33.33
N TYR A 10 19.45 3.41 -33.40
CA TYR A 10 19.30 2.07 -32.83
C TYR A 10 19.04 0.99 -33.89
N ALA A 11 18.53 1.38 -35.07
CA ALA A 11 18.15 0.49 -36.16
C ALA A 11 19.34 -0.30 -36.73
N ASN A 12 20.58 0.16 -36.52
CA ASN A 12 21.77 -0.44 -37.13
C ASN A 12 22.83 -0.97 -36.15
N ASN A 13 22.55 -1.06 -34.83
CA ASN A 13 23.55 -1.58 -33.90
C ASN A 13 22.96 -2.44 -32.77
N LEU A 14 22.94 -3.76 -33.01
CA LEU A 14 22.50 -4.80 -32.07
C LEU A 14 23.17 -4.65 -30.68
N ALA A 15 24.43 -4.22 -30.64
CA ALA A 15 25.15 -4.04 -29.37
C ALA A 15 24.57 -2.91 -28.51
N ILE A 16 24.15 -1.80 -29.13
CA ILE A 16 23.54 -0.66 -28.44
C ILE A 16 22.17 -1.06 -27.87
N ASN A 17 21.35 -1.77 -28.65
CA ASN A 17 20.05 -2.26 -28.21
C ASN A 17 20.19 -3.24 -27.04
N MET A 18 21.18 -4.14 -27.08
CA MET A 18 21.47 -5.05 -25.98
C MET A 18 21.92 -4.31 -24.71
N ILE A 19 22.80 -3.32 -24.84
CA ILE A 19 23.24 -2.50 -23.69
C ILE A 19 22.05 -1.79 -23.03
N LEU A 20 21.14 -1.24 -23.83
CA LEU A 20 19.95 -0.57 -23.29
C LEU A 20 19.00 -1.53 -22.60
N ILE A 21 18.70 -2.68 -23.23
CA ILE A 21 17.82 -3.69 -22.64
C ILE A 21 18.40 -4.16 -21.30
N VAL A 22 19.70 -4.47 -21.26
CA VAL A 22 20.39 -4.88 -20.05
C VAL A 22 20.38 -3.76 -19.00
N GLY A 23 20.68 -2.52 -19.38
CA GLY A 23 20.68 -1.37 -18.49
C GLY A 23 19.30 -1.08 -17.89
N ALA A 24 18.26 -1.09 -18.71
CA ALA A 24 16.89 -0.84 -18.28
C ALA A 24 16.37 -1.97 -17.37
N THR A 25 16.71 -3.22 -17.69
CA THR A 25 16.44 -4.38 -16.83
C THR A 25 17.17 -4.27 -15.49
N ALA A 26 18.43 -3.83 -15.50
CA ALA A 26 19.21 -3.62 -14.29
C ALA A 26 18.60 -2.53 -13.39
N VAL A 27 18.09 -1.43 -13.97
CA VAL A 27 17.36 -0.39 -13.22
C VAL A 27 16.10 -0.97 -12.58
N ALA A 28 15.30 -1.74 -13.32
CA ALA A 28 14.11 -2.39 -12.77
C ALA A 28 14.45 -3.35 -11.62
N PHE A 29 15.55 -4.11 -11.76
CA PHE A 29 16.06 -4.99 -10.71
C PHE A 29 16.53 -4.21 -9.46
N ILE A 30 17.30 -3.12 -9.65
CA ILE A 30 17.77 -2.25 -8.58
C ILE A 30 16.57 -1.72 -7.78
N LEU A 31 15.54 -1.21 -8.46
CA LEU A 31 14.34 -0.69 -7.81
C LEU A 31 13.56 -1.79 -7.06
N ALA A 32 13.39 -2.97 -7.67
CA ALA A 32 12.63 -4.06 -7.08
C ALA A 32 13.33 -4.71 -5.88
N ARG A 33 14.67 -4.78 -5.87
CA ARG A 33 15.44 -5.57 -4.90
C ARG A 33 16.43 -4.76 -4.07
N LEU A 34 17.29 -3.96 -4.69
CA LEU A 34 18.40 -3.31 -4.00
C LEU A 34 17.97 -2.06 -3.24
N LEU A 35 17.24 -1.14 -3.89
CA LEU A 35 16.76 0.11 -3.29
C LEU A 35 16.07 -0.13 -1.94
N PRO A 36 15.09 -1.05 -1.82
CA PRO A 36 14.34 -1.23 -0.58
C PRO A 36 15.15 -1.96 0.49
N MET A 37 16.10 -2.80 0.08
CA MET A 37 17.00 -3.52 0.99
C MET A 37 18.05 -2.59 1.60
N VAL A 38 18.67 -1.75 0.77
CA VAL A 38 19.63 -0.74 1.20
C VAL A 38 18.93 0.29 2.08
N ASP A 39 17.77 0.78 1.64
CA ASP A 39 16.98 1.75 2.41
C ASP A 39 16.52 1.19 3.76
N TYR A 40 16.10 -0.08 3.82
CA TYR A 40 15.80 -0.77 5.07
C TYR A 40 16.99 -0.82 6.02
N ARG A 41 18.15 -1.29 5.55
CA ARG A 41 19.37 -1.40 6.38
C ARG A 41 19.84 -0.04 6.90
N ILE A 42 19.73 1.02 6.09
CA ILE A 42 20.07 2.38 6.50
C ILE A 42 19.09 2.85 7.58
N CYS A 43 17.79 2.68 7.35
CA CYS A 43 16.77 3.11 8.31
C CYS A 43 16.86 2.35 9.64
N GLU A 44 17.12 1.04 9.60
CA GLU A 44 17.31 0.18 10.79
C GLU A 44 18.51 0.67 11.63
N LYS A 45 19.67 0.89 11.00
CA LYS A 45 20.87 1.43 11.69
C LYS A 45 20.64 2.79 12.34
N VAL A 46 19.75 3.59 11.77
CA VAL A 46 19.49 4.98 12.18
C VAL A 46 18.26 5.08 13.09
N GLY A 47 17.56 3.97 13.34
CA GLY A 47 16.36 3.92 14.19
C GLY A 47 15.10 4.53 13.56
N LEU A 48 15.05 4.62 12.23
CA LEU A 48 13.90 5.09 11.46
C LEU A 48 12.94 3.93 11.13
N ASN A 49 11.69 4.02 11.60
CA ASN A 49 10.67 3.07 11.17
C ASN A 49 10.12 3.47 9.79
N ILE A 50 10.40 2.66 8.76
CA ILE A 50 9.95 2.88 7.38
C ILE A 50 8.42 2.71 7.25
N GLN A 51 7.81 1.89 8.11
CA GLN A 51 6.39 1.54 8.07
C GLN A 51 5.50 2.58 8.77
N GLY A 52 6.07 3.61 9.40
CA GLY A 52 5.32 4.72 9.97
C GLY A 52 5.04 4.62 11.47
N GLY A 53 5.66 3.67 12.19
CA GLY A 53 5.61 3.60 13.65
C GLY A 53 6.50 4.64 14.35
N VAL A 54 6.50 4.60 15.69
CA VAL A 54 7.25 5.52 16.56
C VAL A 54 8.77 5.30 16.37
N SER A 55 9.52 6.35 16.06
CA SER A 55 10.98 6.27 15.88
C SER A 55 11.71 6.42 17.20
N ARG A 56 12.70 5.55 17.47
CA ARG A 56 13.34 5.39 18.79
C ARG A 56 14.51 6.38 19.07
N GLY A 57 14.96 7.21 18.12
CA GLY A 57 16.21 7.99 18.27
C GLY A 57 16.05 9.52 18.23
N LYS A 58 16.79 10.28 19.07
CA LYS A 58 16.71 11.76 19.14
C LYS A 58 16.97 12.50 17.80
N ARG A 59 17.77 11.92 16.89
CA ARG A 59 18.12 12.52 15.58
C ARG A 59 17.27 12.02 14.41
N TYR A 60 16.20 11.25 14.66
CA TYR A 60 15.41 10.63 13.59
C TYR A 60 14.87 11.64 12.57
N ILE A 61 14.51 12.85 13.03
CA ILE A 61 13.97 13.91 12.18
C ILE A 61 14.98 14.27 11.08
N PHE A 62 16.25 14.49 11.43
CA PHE A 62 17.29 14.84 10.46
C PHE A 62 17.45 13.77 9.38
N TYR A 63 17.63 12.51 9.78
CA TYR A 63 17.84 11.42 8.83
C TYR A 63 16.60 11.10 7.99
N LYS A 64 15.40 11.30 8.55
CA LYS A 64 14.14 11.23 7.79
C LYS A 64 14.14 12.25 6.65
N TRP A 65 14.53 13.49 6.90
CA TRP A 65 14.61 14.53 5.88
C TRP A 65 15.74 14.29 4.89
N LEU A 66 16.92 13.86 5.36
CA LEU A 66 18.06 13.53 4.49
C LEU A 66 17.69 12.40 3.50
N ARG A 67 17.15 11.29 4.00
CA ARG A 67 16.66 10.17 3.17
C ARG A 67 15.65 10.66 2.13
N ARG A 68 14.66 11.45 2.57
CA ARG A 68 13.64 12.01 1.67
C ARG A 68 14.25 12.92 0.60
N GLY A 69 15.22 13.75 0.97
CA GLY A 69 15.96 14.61 0.05
C GLY A 69 16.71 13.82 -1.01
N LEU A 70 17.48 12.80 -0.61
CA LEU A 70 18.22 11.94 -1.52
C LEU A 70 17.31 11.20 -2.51
N LEU A 71 16.21 10.61 -2.02
CA LEU A 71 15.26 9.92 -2.87
C LEU A 71 14.54 10.87 -3.84
N MET A 72 14.21 12.09 -3.39
CA MET A 72 13.62 13.13 -4.25
C MET A 72 14.61 13.60 -5.31
N PHE A 73 15.88 13.79 -4.97
CA PHE A 73 16.92 14.16 -5.93
C PHE A 73 17.08 13.09 -7.01
N ALA A 74 17.17 11.81 -6.63
CA ALA A 74 17.23 10.70 -7.57
C ALA A 74 15.99 10.63 -8.48
N PHE A 75 14.79 10.88 -7.93
CA PHE A 75 13.56 10.94 -8.71
C PHE A 75 13.54 12.11 -9.70
N LEU A 76 14.01 13.29 -9.30
CA LEU A 76 14.12 14.45 -10.20
C LEU A 76 15.12 14.20 -11.34
N LEU A 77 16.26 13.58 -11.03
CA LEU A 77 17.24 13.17 -12.04
C LEU A 77 16.62 12.19 -13.03
N TYR A 78 15.87 11.19 -12.53
CA TYR A 78 15.12 10.26 -13.38
C TYR A 78 14.10 10.97 -14.27
N VAL A 79 13.27 11.87 -13.73
CA VAL A 79 12.27 12.63 -14.50
C VAL A 79 12.96 13.48 -15.57
N PHE A 80 14.08 14.11 -15.24
CA PHE A 80 14.89 14.84 -16.21
C PHE A 80 15.40 13.93 -17.34
N SER A 81 15.97 12.76 -16.99
CA SER A 81 16.40 11.77 -17.99
C SER A 81 15.24 11.27 -18.84
N LEU A 82 14.05 11.06 -18.27
CA LEU A 82 12.86 10.67 -19.00
C LEU A 82 12.46 11.73 -20.02
N ILE A 83 12.35 13.01 -19.62
CA ILE A 83 12.03 14.12 -20.53
C ILE A 83 13.11 14.27 -21.61
N TYR A 84 14.37 14.16 -21.23
CA TYR A 84 15.49 14.25 -22.16
C TYR A 84 15.41 13.15 -23.23
N LEU A 85 15.21 11.91 -22.80
CA LEU A 85 15.08 10.76 -23.70
C LEU A 85 13.78 10.81 -24.51
N THR A 86 12.65 11.26 -23.97
CA THR A 86 11.39 11.21 -24.72
C THR A 86 11.20 12.40 -25.65
N ILE A 87 11.76 13.58 -25.35
CA ILE A 87 11.47 14.82 -26.10
C ILE A 87 12.73 15.44 -26.70
N LEU A 88 13.82 15.57 -25.92
CA LEU A 88 14.95 16.41 -26.32
C LEU A 88 15.89 15.75 -27.33
N VAL A 89 16.05 14.43 -27.25
CA VAL A 89 16.88 13.66 -28.19
C VAL A 89 16.18 13.42 -29.54
N ARG A 90 14.83 13.53 -29.60
CA ARG A 90 14.05 13.32 -30.83
C ARG A 90 14.29 14.47 -31.81
N THR A 91 14.61 14.13 -33.07
CA THR A 91 14.71 15.08 -34.18
C THR A 91 13.34 15.57 -34.63
N GLU A 92 13.31 16.78 -35.19
CA GLU A 92 12.11 17.33 -35.81
C GLU A 92 11.81 16.53 -37.09
N ASN A 93 10.56 16.06 -37.22
CA ASN A 93 10.12 15.33 -38.40
C ASN A 93 9.09 16.18 -39.17
N PRO A 94 9.46 16.73 -40.34
CA PRO A 94 8.55 17.57 -41.12
C PRO A 94 7.34 16.79 -41.67
N ASP A 95 7.49 15.48 -41.91
CA ASP A 95 6.43 14.56 -42.30
C ASP A 95 5.83 13.88 -41.06
N TYR A 96 5.23 14.68 -40.19
CA TYR A 96 4.70 14.20 -38.91
C TYR A 96 3.52 13.24 -39.12
N LEU A 97 3.75 11.94 -38.86
CA LEU A 97 2.74 10.90 -39.00
C LEU A 97 2.10 10.58 -37.65
N VAL A 98 0.76 10.50 -37.65
CA VAL A 98 -0.02 9.95 -36.53
C VAL A 98 -0.15 8.44 -36.75
N ARG A 99 0.48 7.64 -35.89
CA ARG A 99 0.47 6.17 -35.96
C ARG A 99 -0.51 5.60 -34.94
N ASN A 100 -1.34 4.68 -35.37
CA ASN A 100 -2.20 3.87 -34.49
C ASN A 100 -1.64 2.45 -34.34
N ALA A 101 -0.32 2.31 -34.11
CA ALA A 101 0.30 0.99 -34.06
C ALA A 101 -0.04 0.22 -32.78
N GLY A 102 -0.52 0.90 -31.74
CA GLY A 102 -0.88 0.26 -30.48
C GLY A 102 -1.88 -0.87 -30.67
N PHE A 103 -2.92 -0.65 -31.49
CA PHE A 103 -3.91 -1.69 -31.79
C PHE A 103 -3.40 -2.72 -32.80
N SER A 104 -2.58 -2.32 -33.79
CA SER A 104 -2.04 -3.24 -34.77
C SER A 104 -1.10 -4.26 -34.13
N LEU A 105 -0.25 -3.84 -33.17
CA LEU A 105 0.70 -4.70 -32.46
C LEU A 105 0.01 -5.86 -31.72
N PHE A 106 -1.07 -5.56 -30.97
CA PHE A 106 -1.86 -6.60 -30.29
C PHE A 106 -2.62 -7.49 -31.28
N THR A 107 -3.16 -6.92 -32.36
CA THR A 107 -3.92 -7.71 -33.35
C THR A 107 -3.04 -8.60 -34.22
N MET A 108 -1.82 -8.17 -34.58
CA MET A 108 -0.82 -8.96 -35.30
C MET A 108 -0.37 -10.14 -34.45
N THR A 109 -0.02 -9.88 -33.19
CA THR A 109 0.35 -10.93 -32.22
C THR A 109 -0.79 -11.93 -32.00
N ALA A 110 -2.03 -11.45 -31.82
CA ALA A 110 -3.20 -12.31 -31.64
C ALA A 110 -3.53 -13.16 -32.87
N LYS A 111 -3.14 -12.70 -34.06
CA LYS A 111 -3.26 -13.43 -35.33
C LYS A 111 -2.06 -14.33 -35.64
N GLY A 112 -1.07 -14.40 -34.76
CA GLY A 112 0.14 -15.22 -34.94
C GLY A 112 1.11 -14.66 -35.99
N ILE A 113 1.03 -13.37 -36.31
CA ILE A 113 1.97 -12.68 -37.21
C ILE A 113 3.18 -12.26 -36.38
N GLU A 114 4.38 -12.62 -36.81
CA GLU A 114 5.62 -12.20 -36.16
C GLU A 114 5.79 -10.68 -36.27
N LEU A 115 6.00 -10.03 -35.12
CA LEU A 115 6.26 -8.61 -35.05
C LEU A 115 7.68 -8.30 -35.55
N PRO A 116 7.89 -7.18 -36.26
CA PRO A 116 9.22 -6.67 -36.53
C PRO A 116 10.01 -6.48 -35.23
N ALA A 117 11.29 -6.88 -35.21
CA ALA A 117 12.12 -6.81 -34.02
C ALA A 117 12.26 -5.37 -33.47
N GLU A 118 12.24 -4.38 -34.36
CA GLU A 118 12.30 -2.96 -34.03
C GLU A 118 11.07 -2.53 -33.20
N GLU A 119 9.86 -2.83 -33.66
CA GLU A 119 8.61 -2.49 -32.94
C GLU A 119 8.56 -3.13 -31.53
N PHE A 120 9.08 -4.36 -31.40
CA PHE A 120 9.18 -5.01 -30.08
C PHE A 120 10.18 -4.30 -29.16
N ILE A 121 11.36 -3.92 -29.67
CA ILE A 121 12.38 -3.20 -28.90
C ILE A 121 11.85 -1.83 -28.47
N GLU A 122 11.17 -1.10 -29.36
CA GLU A 122 10.51 0.18 -29.07
C GLU A 122 9.53 0.03 -27.92
N PHE A 123 8.59 -0.92 -28.04
CA PHE A 123 7.60 -1.21 -27.02
C PHE A 123 8.25 -1.57 -25.67
N TYR A 124 9.27 -2.42 -25.70
CA TYR A 124 9.96 -2.87 -24.50
C TYR A 124 10.67 -1.73 -23.77
N LEU A 125 11.38 -0.86 -24.49
CA LEU A 125 12.10 0.27 -23.89
C LEU A 125 11.13 1.30 -23.30
N ASN A 126 10.00 1.55 -23.96
CA ASN A 126 8.93 2.42 -23.45
C ASN A 126 8.30 1.85 -22.16
N VAL A 127 8.06 0.54 -22.10
CA VAL A 127 7.67 -0.13 -20.84
C VAL A 127 8.74 0.10 -19.77
N MET A 128 10.01 -0.15 -20.07
CA MET A 128 11.07 -0.10 -19.07
C MET A 128 11.34 1.29 -18.51
N ILE A 129 11.27 2.35 -19.33
CA ILE A 129 11.53 3.72 -18.87
C ILE A 129 10.44 4.22 -17.90
N PHE A 130 9.23 3.66 -17.95
CA PHE A 130 8.12 3.98 -17.04
C PHE A 130 8.03 3.12 -15.77
N ILE A 131 8.72 1.97 -15.70
CA ILE A 131 8.78 1.15 -14.48
C ILE A 131 9.26 1.97 -13.26
N PRO A 132 10.33 2.79 -13.35
CA PRO A 132 10.76 3.62 -12.22
C PRO A 132 9.70 4.60 -11.74
N MET A 133 8.94 5.22 -12.64
CA MET A 133 7.83 6.09 -12.26
C MET A 133 6.77 5.34 -11.47
N GLY A 134 6.36 4.16 -11.96
CA GLY A 134 5.38 3.30 -11.29
C GLY A 134 5.82 2.85 -9.89
N TYR A 135 7.12 2.65 -9.69
CA TYR A 135 7.70 2.22 -8.42
C TYR A 135 7.90 3.40 -7.43
N LEU A 136 8.54 4.48 -7.88
CA LEU A 136 9.02 5.57 -7.03
C LEU A 136 7.89 6.49 -6.55
N VAL A 137 6.84 6.69 -7.34
CA VAL A 137 5.71 7.56 -6.98
C VAL A 137 5.02 7.14 -5.67
N PRO A 138 4.51 5.90 -5.50
CA PRO A 138 3.91 5.46 -4.24
C PRO A 138 4.95 5.32 -3.10
N TYR A 139 6.22 5.14 -3.45
CA TYR A 139 7.32 5.04 -2.50
C TYR A 139 7.66 6.40 -1.84
N LEU A 140 7.66 7.48 -2.63
CA LEU A 140 7.96 8.85 -2.19
C LEU A 140 6.73 9.59 -1.64
N PHE A 141 5.58 9.46 -2.30
CA PHE A 141 4.41 10.27 -2.03
C PHE A 141 3.35 9.49 -1.28
N ARG A 142 3.18 9.82 0.02
CA ARG A 142 2.19 9.15 0.89
C ARG A 142 0.76 9.20 0.35
N TRP A 143 0.40 10.29 -0.34
CA TRP A 143 -0.91 10.45 -0.96
C TRP A 143 -1.20 9.35 -1.98
N PHE A 144 -0.20 8.83 -2.71
CA PHE A 144 -0.43 7.74 -3.66
C PHE A 144 -0.73 6.41 -2.96
N ARG A 145 -0.25 6.18 -1.74
CA ARG A 145 -0.34 4.87 -1.06
C ARG A 145 -1.78 4.39 -0.78
N ARG A 146 -2.71 5.29 -0.46
CA ARG A 146 -4.13 4.94 -0.19
C ARG A 146 -4.83 4.29 -1.39
N HIS A 147 -4.44 4.69 -2.61
CA HIS A 147 -4.96 4.14 -3.85
C HIS A 147 -3.82 3.89 -4.84
N ALA A 148 -2.80 3.14 -4.39
CA ALA A 148 -1.51 3.04 -5.05
C ALA A 148 -1.62 2.56 -6.50
N ILE A 149 -2.46 1.55 -6.77
CA ILE A 149 -2.69 1.05 -8.14
C ILE A 149 -3.35 2.13 -9.00
N ARG A 150 -4.55 2.58 -8.62
CA ARG A 150 -5.36 3.50 -9.43
C ARG A 150 -4.66 4.83 -9.69
N ARG A 151 -4.13 5.48 -8.64
CA ARG A 151 -3.49 6.80 -8.77
C ARG A 151 -2.23 6.74 -9.61
N THR A 152 -1.41 5.70 -9.43
CA THR A 152 -0.14 5.56 -10.17
C THR A 152 -0.39 5.27 -11.64
N ILE A 153 -1.33 4.37 -11.97
CA ILE A 153 -1.68 4.06 -13.37
C ILE A 153 -2.25 5.31 -14.07
N ILE A 154 -3.18 6.03 -13.44
CA ILE A 154 -3.72 7.27 -14.00
C ILE A 154 -2.62 8.30 -14.22
N LEU A 155 -1.70 8.46 -13.28
CA LEU A 155 -0.58 9.39 -13.44
C LEU A 155 0.32 9.00 -14.62
N CYS A 156 0.70 7.72 -14.75
CA CYS A 156 1.55 7.25 -15.84
C CYS A 156 0.85 7.43 -17.20
N PHE A 157 -0.45 7.14 -17.28
CA PHE A 157 -1.26 7.39 -18.47
C PHE A 157 -1.28 8.87 -18.83
N LEU A 158 -1.60 9.76 -17.89
CA LEU A 158 -1.66 11.20 -18.13
C LEU A 158 -0.31 11.79 -18.54
N VAL A 159 0.78 11.37 -17.88
CA VAL A 159 2.14 11.79 -18.25
C VAL A 159 2.48 11.29 -19.65
N SER A 160 2.15 10.04 -19.99
CA SER A 160 2.41 9.54 -21.34
C SER A 160 1.62 10.30 -22.40
N VAL A 161 0.33 10.55 -22.18
CA VAL A 161 -0.49 11.38 -23.09
C VAL A 161 0.10 12.79 -23.21
N THR A 162 0.59 13.37 -22.11
CA THR A 162 1.23 14.69 -22.12
C THR A 162 2.49 14.70 -22.97
N ILE A 163 3.33 13.66 -22.86
CA ILE A 163 4.55 13.52 -23.67
C ILE A 163 4.20 13.42 -25.16
N GLU A 164 3.25 12.56 -25.52
CA GLU A 164 2.80 12.43 -26.92
C GLU A 164 2.23 13.75 -27.47
N ASN A 165 1.45 14.48 -26.66
CA ASN A 165 0.92 15.79 -27.07
C ASN A 165 2.02 16.85 -27.23
N ILE A 166 3.05 16.84 -26.38
CA ILE A 166 4.21 17.74 -26.54
C ILE A 166 4.97 17.38 -27.81
N GLN A 167 5.19 16.10 -28.08
CA GLN A 167 5.83 15.63 -29.32
C GLN A 167 5.02 16.04 -30.55
N LEU A 168 3.68 15.97 -30.48
CA LEU A 168 2.76 16.45 -31.53
C LEU A 168 2.91 17.95 -31.79
N ILE A 169 2.85 18.77 -30.74
CA ILE A 169 2.95 20.23 -30.86
C ILE A 169 4.34 20.64 -31.37
N THR A 170 5.39 19.97 -30.90
CA THR A 170 6.79 20.27 -31.29
C THR A 170 7.22 19.59 -32.59
N LYS A 171 6.34 18.79 -33.22
CA LYS A 171 6.60 17.99 -34.42
C LYS A 171 7.86 17.12 -34.31
N ARG A 172 8.06 16.51 -33.14
CA ARG A 172 9.19 15.62 -32.86
C ARG A 172 8.74 14.16 -32.90
N GLY A 173 9.43 13.32 -33.67
CA GLY A 173 9.09 11.90 -33.79
C GLY A 173 7.74 11.65 -34.48
N SER A 174 6.92 10.78 -33.89
CA SER A 174 5.58 10.40 -34.35
C SER A 174 4.65 10.24 -33.16
N TYR A 175 3.38 10.64 -33.28
CA TYR A 175 2.38 10.40 -32.24
C TYR A 175 1.94 8.94 -32.34
N ASP A 176 2.25 8.12 -31.33
CA ASP A 176 1.88 6.70 -31.33
C ASP A 176 1.08 6.30 -30.08
N THR A 177 -0.13 5.81 -30.33
CA THR A 177 -0.96 5.24 -29.26
C THR A 177 -0.32 4.00 -28.61
N ALA A 178 0.58 3.30 -29.29
CA ALA A 178 1.38 2.21 -28.73
C ALA A 178 2.26 2.69 -27.56
N ASP A 179 2.78 3.91 -27.65
CA ASP A 179 3.68 4.50 -26.66
C ASP A 179 2.93 4.86 -25.39
N VAL A 180 1.70 5.37 -25.52
CA VAL A 180 0.79 5.54 -24.37
C VAL A 180 0.50 4.22 -23.65
N ILE A 181 0.25 3.16 -24.41
CA ILE A 181 -0.06 1.85 -23.83
C ILE A 181 1.17 1.24 -23.15
N SER A 182 2.32 1.23 -23.82
CA SER A 182 3.57 0.67 -23.29
C SER A 182 4.05 1.42 -22.05
N ASN A 183 4.04 2.76 -22.05
CA ASN A 183 4.38 3.58 -20.89
C ASN A 183 3.42 3.34 -19.72
N THR A 184 2.12 3.24 -19.99
CA THR A 184 1.12 2.91 -18.96
C THR A 184 1.33 1.50 -18.39
N LEU A 185 1.68 0.53 -19.24
CA LEU A 185 2.04 -0.82 -18.83
C LEU A 185 3.31 -0.85 -17.98
N GLY A 186 4.32 -0.07 -18.34
CA GLY A 186 5.53 0.16 -17.53
C GLY A 186 5.19 0.67 -16.13
N GLY A 187 4.31 1.67 -16.06
CA GLY A 187 3.77 2.18 -14.79
C GLY A 187 3.04 1.10 -13.98
N ALA A 188 2.24 0.26 -14.64
CA ALA A 188 1.53 -0.86 -14.01
C ALA A 188 2.48 -1.94 -13.45
N ILE A 189 3.55 -2.27 -14.18
CA ILE A 189 4.60 -3.18 -13.71
C ILE A 189 5.34 -2.57 -12.53
N GLY A 190 5.71 -1.29 -12.60
CA GLY A 190 6.38 -0.57 -11.51
C GLY A 190 5.59 -0.59 -10.20
N ILE A 191 4.27 -0.32 -10.25
CA ILE A 191 3.43 -0.37 -9.05
C ILE A 191 3.25 -1.81 -8.53
N ALA A 192 3.17 -2.80 -9.42
CA ALA A 192 3.11 -4.20 -9.00
C ALA A 192 4.39 -4.62 -8.25
N LEU A 193 5.56 -4.19 -8.74
CA LEU A 193 6.85 -4.41 -8.06
C LEU A 193 6.89 -3.72 -6.69
N PHE A 194 6.39 -2.49 -6.57
CA PHE A 194 6.29 -1.77 -5.30
C PHE A 194 5.41 -2.53 -4.30
N ILE A 195 4.19 -2.95 -4.70
CA ILE A 195 3.25 -3.66 -3.83
C ILE A 195 3.82 -5.00 -3.39
N MET A 196 4.37 -5.79 -4.34
CA MET A 196 5.02 -7.05 -4.03
C MET A 196 6.10 -6.85 -2.98
N ARG A 197 6.96 -5.84 -3.16
CA ARG A 197 8.04 -5.58 -2.22
C ARG A 197 7.52 -5.13 -0.86
N ALA A 198 6.59 -4.17 -0.83
CA ALA A 198 5.97 -3.68 0.39
C ALA A 198 5.38 -4.85 1.20
N TYR A 199 4.62 -5.73 0.53
CA TYR A 199 4.03 -6.92 1.14
C TYR A 199 5.09 -7.88 1.70
N THR A 200 6.19 -8.15 0.97
CA THR A 200 7.25 -9.04 1.47
C THR A 200 8.03 -8.46 2.66
N LEU A 201 8.10 -7.13 2.78
CA LEU A 201 8.78 -6.46 3.88
C LEU A 201 7.90 -6.40 5.13
N THR A 202 6.59 -6.22 4.97
CA THR A 202 5.64 -6.22 6.09
C THR A 202 5.28 -7.63 6.56
N ASN A 203 5.37 -8.64 5.69
CA ASN A 203 5.01 -10.04 5.99
C ASN A 203 6.17 -10.99 5.66
N PRO A 204 7.22 -11.09 6.48
CA PRO A 204 8.38 -11.95 6.20
C PRO A 204 8.03 -13.44 6.10
N GLU A 205 7.00 -13.90 6.84
CA GLU A 205 6.50 -15.28 6.76
C GLU A 205 5.55 -15.54 5.58
N TRP A 206 5.37 -14.60 4.64
CA TRP A 206 4.37 -14.71 3.57
C TRP A 206 4.42 -16.02 2.78
N LYS A 207 5.60 -16.64 2.61
CA LYS A 207 5.74 -17.94 1.92
C LYS A 207 5.09 -19.07 2.72
N LYS A 208 5.19 -19.04 4.05
CA LYS A 208 4.54 -19.99 4.95
C LYS A 208 3.04 -19.73 4.97
N ASP A 209 2.62 -18.47 5.06
CA ASP A 209 1.20 -18.09 5.01
C ASP A 209 0.56 -18.49 3.69
N TYR A 210 1.25 -18.28 2.57
CA TYR A 210 0.77 -18.68 1.25
C TYR A 210 0.66 -20.20 1.11
N ARG A 211 1.61 -20.96 1.67
CA ARG A 211 1.53 -22.44 1.75
C ARG A 211 0.35 -22.88 2.62
N ASN A 212 0.17 -22.26 3.78
CA ASN A 212 -0.95 -22.50 4.68
C ASN A 212 -2.28 -22.16 4.03
N TYR A 213 -2.38 -21.03 3.33
CA TYR A 213 -3.55 -20.63 2.56
C TYR A 213 -3.85 -21.61 1.42
N LYS A 214 -2.83 -22.05 0.66
CA LYS A 214 -3.01 -23.08 -0.37
C LYS A 214 -3.52 -24.40 0.22
N ARG A 215 -2.95 -24.83 1.35
CA ARG A 215 -3.38 -26.03 2.08
C ARG A 215 -4.82 -25.86 2.56
N TRP A 216 -5.12 -24.76 3.25
CA TRP A 216 -6.46 -24.39 3.68
C TRP A 216 -7.45 -24.38 2.51
N ARG A 217 -7.14 -23.69 1.40
CA ARG A 217 -8.00 -23.62 0.21
C ARG A 217 -8.25 -24.99 -0.41
N ARG A 218 -7.24 -25.87 -0.42
CA ARG A 218 -7.38 -27.25 -0.88
C ARG A 218 -8.31 -28.05 0.04
N LEU A 219 -8.07 -28.00 1.35
CA LEU A 219 -8.90 -28.68 2.35
C LEU A 219 -10.35 -28.14 2.35
N ALA A 220 -10.55 -26.84 2.15
CA ALA A 220 -11.88 -26.22 2.03
C ALA A 220 -12.62 -26.72 0.78
N LYS A 221 -11.94 -26.78 -0.37
CA LYS A 221 -12.50 -27.34 -1.62
C LYS A 221 -12.86 -28.81 -1.49
N GLN A 222 -12.13 -29.57 -0.67
CA GLN A 222 -12.37 -30.98 -0.40
C GLN A 222 -13.44 -31.22 0.69
N GLY A 223 -14.00 -30.17 1.29
CA GLY A 223 -14.99 -30.30 2.37
C GLY A 223 -14.42 -30.80 3.70
N LEU A 224 -13.08 -30.86 3.84
CA LEU A 224 -12.39 -31.35 5.05
C LEU A 224 -12.26 -30.30 6.15
N LEU A 225 -12.50 -29.02 5.85
CA LEU A 225 -12.54 -27.94 6.84
C LEU A 225 -13.96 -27.76 7.36
N PHE A 226 -14.07 -27.43 8.65
CA PHE A 226 -15.35 -27.11 9.29
C PHE A 226 -16.10 -26.05 8.44
N PRO A 227 -17.29 -26.35 7.91
CA PRO A 227 -17.85 -25.66 6.76
C PRO A 227 -18.37 -24.24 7.04
N PHE A 228 -18.38 -23.80 8.31
CA PHE A 228 -19.10 -22.59 8.72
C PHE A 228 -18.29 -21.30 8.69
N ALA A 229 -16.95 -21.35 8.66
CA ALA A 229 -16.11 -20.15 8.86
C ALA A 229 -16.42 -18.99 7.90
N ARG A 230 -16.79 -19.27 6.65
CA ARG A 230 -17.05 -18.23 5.62
C ARG A 230 -18.34 -17.43 5.87
N ARG A 231 -19.22 -17.87 6.77
CA ARG A 231 -20.48 -17.18 7.13
C ARG A 231 -20.54 -16.73 8.60
N LEU A 232 -19.46 -16.91 9.37
CA LEU A 232 -19.42 -16.45 10.75
C LEU A 232 -19.12 -14.95 10.77
N ASN A 233 -20.02 -14.17 11.39
CA ASN A 233 -19.80 -12.77 11.72
C ASN A 233 -19.76 -12.64 13.24
N VAL A 234 -18.86 -11.80 13.75
CA VAL A 234 -18.86 -11.45 15.18
C VAL A 234 -20.09 -10.60 15.46
N ARG A 235 -21.14 -11.22 16.00
CA ARG A 235 -22.39 -10.52 16.35
C ARG A 235 -22.32 -9.89 17.73
N ARG A 236 -21.61 -10.54 18.65
CA ARG A 236 -21.50 -10.13 20.05
C ARG A 236 -20.12 -10.50 20.59
N VAL A 237 -19.53 -9.58 21.34
CA VAL A 237 -18.34 -9.79 22.17
C VAL A 237 -18.79 -9.65 23.61
N THR A 238 -18.45 -10.61 24.46
CA THR A 238 -18.89 -10.63 25.86
C THR A 238 -17.69 -10.49 26.77
N ILE A 239 -17.75 -9.53 27.71
CA ILE A 239 -16.80 -9.40 28.81
C ILE A 239 -17.53 -9.42 30.15
N LYS A 240 -16.79 -9.70 31.21
CA LYS A 240 -17.25 -9.69 32.59
C LYS A 240 -16.74 -8.46 33.32
N ALA A 241 -17.55 -7.97 34.25
CA ALA A 241 -17.22 -6.88 35.15
C ALA A 241 -17.66 -7.20 36.58
N THR A 242 -17.04 -6.54 37.57
CA THR A 242 -17.34 -6.75 38.99
C THR A 242 -18.45 -5.83 39.50
N SER A 243 -18.55 -4.59 38.99
CA SER A 243 -19.46 -3.56 39.49
C SER A 243 -20.25 -2.85 38.39
N GLU A 244 -21.56 -2.71 38.60
CA GLU A 244 -22.48 -2.02 37.68
C GLU A 244 -22.12 -0.53 37.53
N GLU A 245 -21.82 0.14 38.64
CA GLU A 245 -21.50 1.57 38.66
C GLU A 245 -20.25 1.87 37.86
N VAL A 246 -19.23 1.01 38.00
CA VAL A 246 -17.97 1.10 37.27
C VAL A 246 -18.18 0.91 35.76
N VAL A 247 -19.06 -0.03 35.38
CA VAL A 247 -19.41 -0.24 33.97
C VAL A 247 -20.12 0.97 33.38
N TRP A 248 -21.10 1.51 34.10
CA TRP A 248 -21.85 2.68 33.65
C TRP A 248 -20.97 3.92 33.52
N ASP A 249 -20.15 4.20 34.53
CA ASP A 249 -19.26 5.37 34.51
C ASP A 249 -18.24 5.28 33.37
N PHE A 250 -17.56 4.14 33.23
CA PHE A 250 -16.51 4.01 32.24
C PHE A 250 -17.03 3.82 30.81
N TYR A 251 -17.86 2.79 30.56
CA TYR A 251 -18.24 2.42 29.20
C TYR A 251 -19.33 3.34 28.64
N ALA A 252 -20.34 3.71 29.44
CA ALA A 252 -21.43 4.56 28.96
C ALA A 252 -21.06 6.04 29.01
N LYS A 253 -20.59 6.57 30.15
CA LYS A 253 -20.31 8.02 30.29
C LYS A 253 -18.97 8.43 29.71
N LYS A 254 -17.86 7.79 30.11
CA LYS A 254 -16.51 8.21 29.70
C LYS A 254 -16.18 7.84 28.25
N LEU A 255 -16.44 6.60 27.83
CA LEU A 255 -16.23 6.16 26.45
C LEU A 255 -17.37 6.53 25.50
N GLY A 256 -18.55 6.88 26.03
CA GLY A 256 -19.69 7.29 25.21
C GLY A 256 -20.30 6.16 24.39
N LEU A 257 -20.19 4.90 24.85
CA LEU A 257 -20.80 3.78 24.14
C LEU A 257 -22.32 3.84 24.27
N GLN A 258 -23.02 3.69 23.15
CA GLN A 258 -24.47 3.73 23.13
C GLN A 258 -25.04 2.45 23.77
N LEU A 259 -25.66 2.59 24.94
CA LEU A 259 -26.40 1.49 25.57
C LEU A 259 -27.65 1.18 24.72
N SER A 260 -27.73 -0.04 24.21
CA SER A 260 -28.89 -0.55 23.48
C SER A 260 -29.92 -1.19 24.40
N LYS A 261 -29.47 -1.93 25.42
CA LYS A 261 -30.35 -2.61 26.38
C LYS A 261 -29.60 -2.88 27.68
N PHE A 262 -30.31 -2.78 28.78
CA PHE A 262 -29.88 -3.21 30.11
C PHE A 262 -30.80 -4.34 30.57
N ILE A 263 -30.23 -5.42 31.10
CA ILE A 263 -30.97 -6.64 31.47
C ILE A 263 -30.58 -7.03 32.89
N VAL A 264 -31.57 -7.24 33.75
CA VAL A 264 -31.39 -7.80 35.09
C VAL A 264 -32.15 -9.13 35.13
N PRO A 265 -31.47 -10.29 35.10
CA PRO A 265 -32.12 -11.58 35.17
C PRO A 265 -32.80 -11.78 36.54
N ALA A 266 -34.02 -12.29 36.57
CA ALA A 266 -34.81 -12.42 37.81
C ALA A 266 -34.16 -13.30 38.89
N GLU A 267 -33.32 -14.27 38.48
CA GLU A 267 -32.67 -15.25 39.37
C GLU A 267 -31.18 -14.96 39.62
N SER A 268 -30.65 -13.85 39.09
CA SER A 268 -29.23 -13.50 39.22
C SER A 268 -29.04 -12.22 40.03
N LYS A 269 -27.97 -12.17 40.82
CA LYS A 269 -27.51 -10.93 41.47
C LYS A 269 -26.82 -9.96 40.49
N GLY A 270 -26.48 -10.44 39.30
CA GLY A 270 -25.80 -9.68 38.26
C GLY A 270 -26.73 -8.95 37.30
N CYS A 271 -26.14 -8.09 36.47
CA CYS A 271 -26.82 -7.38 35.40
C CYS A 271 -26.02 -7.46 34.10
N GLN A 272 -26.65 -7.13 32.98
CA GLN A 272 -26.01 -7.16 31.67
C GLN A 272 -26.24 -5.85 30.92
N PHE A 273 -25.15 -5.26 30.45
CA PHE A 273 -25.19 -4.11 29.55
C PHE A 273 -24.94 -4.56 28.12
N LEU A 274 -25.79 -4.14 27.20
CA LEU A 274 -25.60 -4.36 25.77
C LEU A 274 -25.31 -3.03 25.08
N PHE A 275 -24.06 -2.78 24.70
CA PHE A 275 -23.63 -1.61 23.95
C PHE A 275 -23.60 -1.88 22.44
N GLN A 276 -24.05 -0.91 21.64
CA GLN A 276 -24.08 -1.02 20.19
C GLN A 276 -22.78 -0.52 19.55
N LEU A 277 -22.15 -1.34 18.71
CA LEU A 277 -20.92 -1.03 17.98
C LEU A 277 -21.09 -1.34 16.48
N GLY A 278 -21.83 -0.49 15.78
CA GLY A 278 -22.13 -0.70 14.36
C GLY A 278 -23.00 -1.95 14.14
N ARG A 279 -22.43 -3.02 13.59
CA ARG A 279 -23.12 -4.31 13.39
C ARG A 279 -22.85 -5.33 14.51
N THR A 280 -21.95 -5.02 15.43
CA THR A 280 -21.55 -5.87 16.55
C THR A 280 -22.08 -5.29 17.86
N GLN A 281 -22.31 -6.13 18.85
CA GLN A 281 -22.67 -5.72 20.20
C GLN A 281 -21.53 -6.04 21.18
N LEU A 282 -21.29 -5.14 22.12
CA LEU A 282 -20.48 -5.41 23.29
C LEU A 282 -21.41 -5.70 24.48
N GLU A 283 -21.37 -6.93 24.97
CA GLU A 283 -22.10 -7.36 26.15
C GLU A 283 -21.16 -7.35 27.36
N ILE A 284 -21.55 -6.62 28.40
CA ILE A 284 -20.81 -6.58 29.67
C ILE A 284 -21.69 -7.24 30.72
N ILE A 285 -21.29 -8.43 31.16
CA ILE A 285 -21.95 -9.18 32.23
C ILE A 285 -21.33 -8.74 33.55
N CYS A 286 -22.09 -7.97 34.32
CA CYS A 286 -21.71 -7.58 35.66
C CYS A 286 -22.13 -8.65 36.66
N LEU A 287 -21.18 -9.13 37.46
CA LEU A 287 -21.45 -10.13 38.50
C LEU A 287 -21.96 -9.49 39.80
N ASN A 288 -21.68 -8.20 40.04
CA ASN A 288 -21.95 -7.51 41.32
C ASN A 288 -21.35 -8.24 42.53
N GLU A 289 -20.20 -8.88 42.32
CA GLU A 289 -19.45 -9.63 43.33
C GLU A 289 -17.96 -9.31 43.18
N ASP A 290 -17.26 -9.20 44.31
CA ASP A 290 -15.82 -8.96 44.34
C ASP A 290 -15.07 -10.27 44.05
N VAL A 291 -15.00 -10.62 42.76
CA VAL A 291 -14.38 -11.85 42.25
C VAL A 291 -13.26 -11.48 41.31
N LYS A 292 -12.12 -12.18 41.43
CA LYS A 292 -11.02 -12.06 40.49
C LYS A 292 -11.44 -12.56 39.10
N LEU A 293 -11.57 -11.63 38.15
CA LEU A 293 -11.92 -11.93 36.76
C LEU A 293 -10.70 -12.44 35.97
N PRO A 294 -10.92 -13.27 34.93
CA PRO A 294 -9.85 -13.65 34.01
C PRO A 294 -9.36 -12.42 33.23
N ASN A 295 -8.13 -12.48 32.71
CA ASN A 295 -7.63 -11.44 31.81
C ASN A 295 -8.50 -11.38 30.56
N GLN A 296 -8.96 -10.19 30.22
CA GLN A 296 -9.83 -9.93 29.09
C GLN A 296 -9.24 -8.81 28.27
N ALA A 297 -9.26 -8.93 26.94
CA ALA A 297 -8.77 -7.89 26.04
C ALA A 297 -9.73 -7.70 24.88
N ILE A 298 -9.97 -6.45 24.49
CA ILE A 298 -10.73 -6.09 23.30
C ILE A 298 -9.94 -5.07 22.50
N THR A 299 -9.83 -5.30 21.19
CA THR A 299 -9.19 -4.35 20.27
C THR A 299 -10.23 -3.76 19.32
N PHE A 300 -10.35 -2.44 19.29
CA PHE A 300 -11.19 -1.71 18.34
C PHE A 300 -10.34 -1.06 17.24
N SER A 301 -10.85 -1.04 16.01
CA SER A 301 -10.26 -0.28 14.92
C SER A 301 -10.70 1.18 14.95
N TYR A 302 -9.79 2.11 14.69
CA TYR A 302 -10.12 3.53 14.56
C TYR A 302 -9.26 4.23 13.49
N ASP A 303 -9.84 5.14 12.71
CA ASP A 303 -9.18 5.71 11.53
C ASP A 303 -8.03 6.68 11.85
N ASN A 304 -8.10 7.40 12.98
CA ASN A 304 -7.10 8.39 13.37
C ASN A 304 -6.90 8.43 14.89
N LEU A 305 -5.80 7.87 15.38
CA LEU A 305 -5.56 7.78 16.83
C LEU A 305 -5.18 9.12 17.48
N ASP A 306 -4.70 10.10 16.69
CA ASP A 306 -4.35 11.42 17.24
C ASP A 306 -5.59 12.18 17.71
N THR A 307 -6.73 12.03 17.03
CA THR A 307 -7.99 12.68 17.43
C THR A 307 -8.57 12.06 18.69
N ILE A 308 -8.47 10.73 18.85
CA ILE A 308 -8.88 10.06 20.08
C ILE A 308 -7.96 10.46 21.23
N LYS A 309 -6.64 10.45 21.02
CA LYS A 309 -5.70 10.79 22.09
C LYS A 309 -5.97 12.20 22.61
N ALA A 310 -6.19 13.19 21.72
CA ALA A 310 -6.52 14.55 22.14
C ALA A 310 -7.85 14.66 22.92
N LYS A 311 -8.79 13.74 22.71
CA LYS A 311 -10.01 13.64 23.52
C LYS A 311 -9.77 12.95 24.86
N LEU A 312 -8.96 11.89 24.88
CA LEU A 312 -8.58 11.19 26.10
C LEU A 312 -7.75 12.06 27.05
N GLU A 313 -6.87 12.90 26.51
CA GLU A 313 -6.10 13.89 27.31
C GLU A 313 -7.01 14.93 27.99
N LYS A 314 -8.23 15.13 27.48
CA LYS A 314 -9.24 16.03 28.06
C LYS A 314 -10.24 15.30 28.95
N SER A 315 -10.18 13.96 29.01
CA SER A 315 -11.07 13.15 29.82
C SER A 315 -10.32 12.52 31.00
N ASP A 316 -11.08 12.05 31.99
CA ASP A 316 -10.55 11.35 33.16
C ASP A 316 -10.37 9.84 32.89
N VAL A 317 -9.85 9.51 31.70
CA VAL A 317 -9.62 8.13 31.26
C VAL A 317 -8.12 7.88 31.23
N SER A 318 -7.65 6.91 32.02
CA SER A 318 -6.25 6.50 31.99
C SER A 318 -5.93 5.77 30.68
N PHE A 319 -4.88 6.18 30.00
CA PHE A 319 -4.38 5.53 28.78
C PHE A 319 -2.84 5.52 28.77
N GLU A 320 -2.27 4.53 28.10
CA GLU A 320 -0.84 4.48 27.82
C GLU A 320 -0.52 5.22 26.52
N GLY A 321 0.70 5.74 26.40
CA GLY A 321 1.15 6.42 25.18
C GLY A 321 1.07 5.53 23.93
N PHE A 322 1.29 6.14 22.77
CA PHE A 322 1.33 5.36 21.52
C PHE A 322 2.43 4.32 21.56
N TYR A 323 2.06 3.10 21.19
CA TYR A 323 3.01 2.03 20.93
C TYR A 323 2.81 1.49 19.52
N THR A 324 3.74 0.65 19.08
CA THR A 324 3.68 -0.01 17.78
C THR A 324 3.59 -1.50 18.04
N ASP A 325 2.59 -2.14 17.45
CA ASP A 325 2.46 -3.59 17.52
C ASP A 325 3.68 -4.24 16.86
N GLU A 326 4.38 -5.12 17.58
CA GLU A 326 5.65 -5.67 17.13
C GLU A 326 5.50 -6.59 15.91
N TYR A 327 4.30 -7.12 15.68
CA TYR A 327 4.04 -8.12 14.64
C TYR A 327 3.42 -7.50 13.39
N THR A 328 2.56 -6.50 13.56
CA THR A 328 1.79 -5.88 12.48
C THR A 328 2.28 -4.48 12.11
N ASN A 329 3.14 -3.87 12.95
CA ASN A 329 3.58 -2.48 12.83
C ASN A 329 2.45 -1.44 12.82
N HIS A 330 1.23 -1.84 13.18
CA HIS A 330 0.14 -0.89 13.36
C HIS A 330 0.42 -0.02 14.58
N ARG A 331 0.07 1.26 14.45
CA ARG A 331 0.08 2.18 15.57
C ARG A 331 -1.09 1.82 16.47
N MET A 332 -0.81 1.71 17.76
CA MET A 332 -1.79 1.34 18.76
C MET A 332 -1.80 2.31 19.93
N LEU A 333 -2.94 2.34 20.63
CA LEU A 333 -3.15 3.07 21.87
C LEU A 333 -3.86 2.14 22.86
N LYS A 334 -3.33 1.99 24.07
CA LYS A 334 -3.94 1.17 25.12
C LYS A 334 -4.68 2.06 26.09
N ILE A 335 -5.94 1.73 26.36
CA ILE A 335 -6.80 2.38 27.34
C ILE A 335 -6.94 1.42 28.53
N ASN A 336 -6.72 1.93 29.73
CA ASN A 336 -6.89 1.16 30.95
C ASN A 336 -8.37 1.14 31.29
N ALA A 337 -9.04 0.04 30.97
CA ALA A 337 -10.42 -0.16 31.36
C ALA A 337 -10.51 -0.79 32.78
N PRO A 338 -11.66 -0.65 33.44
CA PRO A 338 -11.88 -1.26 34.75
C PRO A 338 -11.73 -2.79 34.72
N ASP A 339 -11.62 -3.39 35.90
CA ASP A 339 -11.53 -4.85 36.07
C ASP A 339 -10.34 -5.51 35.34
N GLY A 340 -9.30 -4.73 35.04
CA GLY A 340 -8.11 -5.22 34.34
C GLY A 340 -8.36 -5.59 32.87
N VAL A 341 -9.45 -5.09 32.27
CA VAL A 341 -9.73 -5.29 30.85
C VAL A 341 -8.75 -4.46 30.02
N GLU A 342 -8.02 -5.11 29.12
CA GLU A 342 -7.13 -4.42 28.18
C GLU A 342 -7.91 -3.94 26.96
N LEU A 343 -8.15 -2.63 26.87
CA LEU A 343 -8.85 -2.03 25.75
C LEU A 343 -7.84 -1.38 24.80
N ASN A 344 -7.64 -2.00 23.64
CA ASN A 344 -6.68 -1.53 22.65
C ASN A 344 -7.38 -0.85 21.48
N LEU A 345 -6.79 0.22 20.95
CA LEU A 345 -7.20 0.85 19.70
C LEU A 345 -6.10 0.66 18.67
N VAL A 346 -6.47 0.23 17.47
CA VAL A 346 -5.54 0.04 16.34
C VAL A 346 -5.90 0.97 15.19
N GLU A 347 -4.89 1.65 14.65
CA GLU A 347 -5.02 2.51 13.47
C GLU A 347 -4.96 1.65 12.18
N LEU A 348 -6.07 1.61 11.42
CA LEU A 348 -6.20 0.83 10.18
C LEU A 348 -6.17 1.69 8.91
#